data_AF-A0AAD5D3A5-F1
#
_entry.id   AF-A0AAD5D3A5-F1
#
_cell.length_a   1.000
_cell.length_b   1.000
_cell.length_c   1.000
_cell.angle_alpha   90.00
_cell.angle_beta   90.00
_cell.angle_gamma   90.00
#
_symmetry.space_group_name_H-M   'P 1'
#
loop_
_entity.id
_entity.type
_entity.pdbx_description
1 polymer ?
#
loop_
_entity_poly.entity_id
_entity_poly.type
_entity_poly.pdbx_seq_one_letter_code
_entity_poly.pdbx_strand_id
1 'polypeptide(L)'
;MWNERYTQTLTSGMVLLKRFISHEDQALLVSSVNKLGIGTGGFYKHKNEDPLRPYMMCLNRNWEPGTGFKNPRRSDGSVLPPISASIEAVASNAVSYAQNHIKRLLGQFNMVWIPCIHTLHPLGLWEVLGLGRAA
;
A
#
# COMPACT_ATOMS: atom_id res chain seq x y z
N MET A 1 21.79 -8.10 13.65
CA MET A 1 21.66 -7.20 12.48
C MET A 1 20.48 -7.55 11.54
N TRP A 2 19.50 -8.38 11.93
CA TRP A 2 18.39 -8.81 11.04
C TRP A 2 17.01 -8.26 11.42
N ASN A 3 16.89 -7.37 12.41
CA ASN A 3 15.60 -6.94 12.99
C ASN A 3 15.18 -5.51 12.63
N GLU A 4 15.87 -4.85 11.71
CA GLU A 4 15.58 -3.45 11.39
C GLU A 4 14.43 -3.31 10.40
N ARG A 5 13.54 -2.35 10.68
CA ARG A 5 12.53 -1.88 9.72
C ARG A 5 13.26 -1.16 8.59
N TYR A 6 12.91 -1.47 7.35
CA TYR A 6 13.39 -0.70 6.21
C TYR A 6 12.30 -0.52 5.16
N THR A 7 12.48 0.53 4.37
CA THR A 7 11.55 0.93 3.31
C THR A 7 12.33 1.05 2.01
N GLN A 8 11.77 0.47 0.95
CA GLN A 8 12.41 0.44 -0.37
C GLN A 8 11.38 0.79 -1.45
N THR A 9 11.70 1.77 -2.29
CA THR A 9 10.95 2.01 -3.53
C THR A 9 11.35 0.97 -4.56
N LEU A 10 10.38 0.22 -5.07
CA LEU A 10 10.61 -0.83 -6.06
C LEU A 10 10.43 -0.30 -7.49
N THR A 11 9.38 0.49 -7.70
CA THR A 11 9.13 1.23 -8.94
C THR A 11 8.29 2.47 -8.62
N SER A 12 8.00 3.30 -9.63
CA SER A 12 7.11 4.46 -9.47
C SER A 12 5.76 4.03 -8.89
N GLY A 13 5.39 4.61 -7.76
CA GLY A 13 4.14 4.26 -7.04
C GLY A 13 4.17 2.97 -6.22
N MET A 14 5.28 2.24 -6.16
CA MET A 14 5.37 0.97 -5.41
C MET A 14 6.46 1.00 -4.34
N VAL A 15 6.06 0.81 -3.08
CA VAL A 15 6.96 0.86 -1.91
C VAL A 15 6.81 -0.41 -1.07
N LEU A 16 7.93 -1.07 -0.78
CA LEU A 16 8.02 -2.20 0.14
C LEU A 16 8.33 -1.71 1.55
N LEU A 17 7.44 -2.01 2.50
CA LEU A 17 7.62 -1.72 3.93
C LEU A 17 7.97 -3.01 4.70
N LYS A 18 9.26 -3.31 4.84
CA LYS A 18 9.70 -4.56 5.49
C LYS A 18 9.63 -4.43 7.01
N ARG A 19 9.03 -5.43 7.66
CA ARG A 19 8.80 -5.48 9.12
C ARG A 19 7.97 -4.30 9.66
N PHE A 20 7.11 -3.73 8.81
CA PHE A 20 6.29 -2.58 9.14
C PHE A 20 5.30 -2.88 10.27
N ILE A 21 4.57 -3.99 10.14
CA ILE A 21 3.57 -4.43 11.11
C ILE A 21 4.28 -4.89 12.39
N SER A 22 3.96 -4.29 13.54
CA SER A 22 4.55 -4.66 14.82
C SER A 22 4.15 -6.08 15.23
N HIS A 23 4.85 -6.67 16.21
CA HIS A 23 4.50 -8.01 16.70
C HIS A 23 3.10 -8.05 17.33
N GLU A 24 2.73 -7.00 18.06
CA GLU A 24 1.40 -6.83 18.65
C GLU A 24 0.33 -6.70 17.56
N ASP A 25 0.55 -5.85 16.55
CA ASP A 25 -0.38 -5.71 15.43
C ASP A 25 -0.53 -7.01 14.64
N GLN A 26 0.56 -7.77 14.46
CA GLN A 26 0.50 -9.09 13.82
C GLN A 26 -0.41 -10.05 14.61
N ALA A 27 -0.28 -10.11 15.93
CA ALA A 27 -1.13 -10.93 16.78
C ALA A 27 -2.61 -10.48 16.71
N LEU A 28 -2.87 -9.17 16.73
CA LEU A 28 -4.22 -8.60 16.61
C LEU A 28 -4.85 -8.88 15.25
N LEU A 29 -4.07 -8.77 14.16
CA LEU A 29 -4.53 -9.10 12.81
C LEU A 29 -4.87 -10.58 12.68
N VAL A 30 -3.99 -11.48 13.15
CA VAL A 30 -4.24 -12.92 13.10
C VAL A 30 -5.49 -13.28 13.91
N SER A 31 -5.63 -12.74 15.12
CA SER A 31 -6.81 -12.95 15.96
C SER A 31 -8.10 -12.46 15.30
N SER A 32 -8.07 -11.25 14.71
CA SER A 32 -9.21 -10.68 14.00
C SER A 32 -9.60 -11.50 12.78
N VAL A 33 -8.63 -11.86 11.93
CA VAL A 33 -8.87 -12.67 10.72
C VAL A 33 -9.39 -14.06 11.09
N ASN A 34 -8.86 -14.69 12.15
CA ASN A 34 -9.34 -15.98 12.61
C ASN A 34 -10.82 -15.91 13.05
N LYS A 35 -11.19 -14.90 13.84
CA LYS A 35 -12.58 -14.71 14.30
C LYS A 35 -13.55 -14.49 13.13
N LEU A 36 -13.15 -13.71 12.13
CA LEU A 36 -13.97 -13.48 10.93
C LEU A 36 -14.04 -14.75 10.05
N GLY A 37 -12.92 -15.45 9.92
CA GLY A 37 -12.75 -16.61 9.05
C GLY A 37 -13.60 -17.82 9.45
N ILE A 38 -13.88 -18.01 10.74
CA ILE A 38 -14.79 -19.07 11.22
C ILE A 38 -16.27 -18.66 11.20
N GLY A 39 -16.56 -17.37 11.02
CA GLY A 39 -17.91 -16.82 11.05
C GLY A 39 -18.66 -16.95 9.73
N THR A 40 -19.90 -16.45 9.70
CA THR A 40 -20.69 -16.35 8.48
C THR A 40 -19.99 -15.50 7.42
N GLY A 41 -19.88 -16.02 6.20
CA GLY A 41 -19.13 -15.36 5.12
C GLY A 41 -17.62 -15.38 5.31
N GLY A 42 -17.12 -16.21 6.23
CA GLY A 42 -15.71 -16.44 6.51
C GLY A 42 -14.98 -17.17 5.39
N PHE A 43 -13.96 -17.94 5.74
CA PHE A 43 -13.11 -18.61 4.75
C PHE A 43 -13.88 -19.63 3.92
N TYR A 44 -13.64 -19.60 2.61
CA TYR A 44 -14.23 -20.53 1.67
C TYR A 44 -13.25 -20.87 0.54
N LYS A 45 -13.59 -21.94 -0.19
CA LYS A 45 -12.92 -22.37 -1.41
C LYS A 45 -13.95 -22.42 -2.53
N HIS A 46 -13.64 -21.97 -3.74
CA HIS A 46 -14.63 -22.08 -4.81
C HIS A 46 -14.74 -23.54 -5.25
N LYS A 47 -15.97 -23.99 -5.53
CA LYS A 47 -16.31 -25.41 -5.73
C LYS A 47 -15.58 -26.11 -6.89
N ASN A 48 -15.06 -25.34 -7.85
CA ASN A 48 -14.38 -25.86 -9.05
C ASN A 48 -12.90 -25.45 -9.11
N GLU A 49 -12.31 -25.07 -7.99
CA GLU A 49 -10.91 -24.69 -7.93
C GLU A 49 -10.01 -25.87 -7.65
N ASP A 50 -8.80 -25.81 -8.24
CA ASP A 50 -7.69 -26.72 -7.99
C ASP A 50 -7.53 -26.98 -6.46
N PRO A 51 -7.35 -28.24 -6.03
CA PRO A 51 -7.01 -28.58 -4.65
C PRO A 51 -5.89 -27.70 -4.04
N LEU A 52 -4.97 -27.18 -4.84
CA LEU A 52 -3.88 -26.31 -4.40
C LEU A 52 -4.27 -24.85 -4.18
N ARG A 53 -5.51 -24.44 -4.52
CA ARG A 53 -5.95 -23.05 -4.28
C ARG A 53 -6.16 -22.77 -2.78
N PRO A 54 -5.68 -21.62 -2.29
CA PRO A 54 -5.85 -21.22 -0.90
C PRO A 54 -7.31 -20.91 -0.58
N TYR A 55 -7.68 -21.05 0.69
CA TYR A 55 -8.94 -20.51 1.19
C TYR A 55 -8.91 -18.97 1.13
N MET A 56 -10.05 -18.38 0.80
CA MET A 56 -10.21 -16.94 0.66
C MET A 56 -11.42 -16.46 1.48
N MET A 57 -11.39 -15.20 1.86
CA MET A 57 -12.50 -14.50 2.52
C MET A 57 -12.52 -13.08 1.99
N CYS A 58 -13.71 -12.60 1.60
CA CYS A 58 -13.91 -11.22 1.21
C CYS A 58 -14.49 -10.43 2.38
N LEU A 59 -14.04 -9.18 2.55
CA LEU A 59 -14.55 -8.26 3.59
C LEU A 59 -15.27 -7.10 2.93
N ASN A 60 -16.44 -6.70 3.44
CA ASN A 60 -17.34 -5.65 2.92
C ASN A 60 -17.87 -5.86 1.49
N ARG A 61 -17.00 -6.08 0.50
CA ARG A 61 -17.34 -6.25 -0.91
C ARG A 61 -16.92 -7.62 -1.39
N ASN A 62 -17.78 -8.27 -2.16
CA ASN A 62 -17.53 -9.60 -2.67
C ASN A 62 -16.68 -9.52 -3.93
N TRP A 63 -15.61 -10.30 -3.96
CA TRP A 63 -14.86 -10.56 -5.18
C TRP A 63 -15.02 -12.04 -5.53
N GLU A 64 -15.48 -12.32 -6.74
CA GLU A 64 -15.61 -13.69 -7.26
C GLU A 64 -14.78 -13.83 -8.55
N PRO A 65 -14.07 -14.96 -8.75
CA PRO A 65 -13.43 -15.28 -10.01
C PRO A 65 -14.41 -15.14 -11.19
N GLY A 66 -13.94 -14.56 -12.29
CA GLY A 66 -14.72 -14.35 -13.51
C GLY A 66 -15.69 -13.16 -13.48
N THR A 67 -16.26 -12.80 -12.33
CA THR A 67 -17.18 -11.65 -12.22
C THR A 67 -16.57 -10.43 -11.51
N GLY A 68 -15.46 -10.60 -10.79
CA GLY A 68 -14.83 -9.54 -10.01
C GLY A 68 -15.78 -9.03 -8.93
N PHE A 69 -15.93 -7.71 -8.83
CA PHE A 69 -16.80 -7.04 -7.85
C PHE A 69 -18.24 -6.80 -8.33
N LYS A 70 -18.64 -7.37 -9.48
CA LYS A 70 -19.97 -7.11 -10.06
C LYS A 70 -21.11 -7.61 -9.19
N ASN A 71 -20.91 -8.73 -8.50
CA ASN A 71 -21.91 -9.34 -7.64
C ASN A 71 -21.65 -8.93 -6.19
N PRO A 72 -22.55 -8.17 -5.53
CA PRO A 72 -22.34 -7.71 -4.16
C PRO A 72 -22.47 -8.84 -3.12
N ARG A 73 -23.07 -9.98 -3.50
CA ARG A 73 -23.25 -11.15 -2.64
C ARG A 73 -22.40 -12.31 -3.13
N ARG A 74 -21.88 -13.08 -2.18
CA ARG A 74 -21.17 -14.34 -2.46
C ARG A 74 -22.13 -15.34 -3.09
N SER A 75 -21.59 -16.23 -3.93
CA SER A 75 -22.35 -17.24 -4.67
C SER A 75 -23.20 -18.18 -3.79
N ASP A 76 -22.83 -18.39 -2.53
CA ASP A 76 -23.61 -19.19 -1.57
C ASP A 76 -24.59 -18.37 -0.72
N GLY A 77 -24.76 -17.08 -1.03
CA GLY A 77 -25.71 -16.19 -0.37
C GLY A 77 -25.27 -15.67 0.99
N SER A 78 -24.08 -16.03 1.50
CA SER A 78 -23.63 -15.56 2.81
C SER A 78 -23.42 -14.04 2.83
N VAL A 79 -23.77 -13.40 3.94
CA VAL A 79 -23.39 -12.01 4.22
C VAL A 79 -21.89 -11.94 4.47
N LEU A 80 -21.23 -10.95 3.87
CA LEU A 80 -19.80 -10.76 4.06
C LEU A 80 -19.50 -10.13 5.43
N PRO A 81 -18.42 -10.57 6.09
CA PRO A 81 -17.95 -9.91 7.30
C PRO A 81 -17.50 -8.47 7.02
N PRO A 82 -17.68 -7.56 7.98
CA PRO A 82 -17.14 -6.21 7.87
C PRO A 82 -15.61 -6.21 7.99
N ILE A 83 -14.97 -5.18 7.44
CA ILE A 83 -13.54 -4.94 7.71
C ILE A 83 -13.38 -4.59 9.19
N SER A 84 -12.49 -5.29 9.90
CA SER A 84 -12.18 -4.96 11.28
C SER A 84 -11.32 -3.70 11.39
N ALA A 85 -11.50 -2.93 12.46
CA ALA A 85 -10.73 -1.71 12.70
C ALA A 85 -9.21 -1.95 12.71
N SER A 86 -8.74 -3.12 13.18
CA SER A 86 -7.31 -3.47 13.17
C SER A 86 -6.73 -3.54 11.76
N ILE A 87 -7.48 -4.13 10.82
CA ILE A 87 -7.07 -4.26 9.42
C ILE A 87 -7.04 -2.88 8.77
N GLU A 88 -8.09 -2.08 8.99
CA GLU A 88 -8.21 -0.73 8.44
C GLU A 88 -7.09 0.20 8.95
N ALA A 89 -6.79 0.15 10.25
CA ALA A 89 -5.72 0.95 10.85
C ALA A 89 -4.34 0.60 10.26
N VAL A 90 -4.00 -0.68 10.16
CA VAL A 90 -2.71 -1.12 9.59
C VAL A 90 -2.60 -0.72 8.11
N ALA A 91 -3.67 -0.89 7.33
CA ALA A 91 -3.68 -0.52 5.92
C ALA A 91 -3.52 1.00 5.73
N SER A 92 -4.28 1.79 6.48
CA SER A 92 -4.22 3.26 6.42
C SER A 92 -2.84 3.78 6.81
N ASN A 93 -2.28 3.25 7.89
CA ASN A 93 -0.94 3.60 8.35
C ASN A 93 0.13 3.24 7.30
N ALA A 94 0.01 2.07 6.66
CA ALA A 94 0.93 1.65 5.60
C ALA A 94 0.87 2.60 4.39
N VAL A 95 -0.33 3.00 3.96
CA VAL A 95 -0.52 3.95 2.86
C VAL A 95 0.08 5.32 3.21
N SER A 96 -0.25 5.87 4.38
CA SER A 96 0.30 7.16 4.83
C SER A 96 1.82 7.13 4.93
N TYR A 97 2.39 6.04 5.44
CA TYR A 97 3.84 5.88 5.54
C TYR A 97 4.50 5.83 4.15
N ALA A 98 3.95 5.04 3.22
CA ALA A 98 4.46 4.94 1.85
C ALA A 98 4.38 6.29 1.11
N GLN A 99 3.27 7.02 1.25
CA GLN A 99 3.11 8.36 0.67
C GLN A 99 4.15 9.34 1.20
N ASN A 100 4.41 9.33 2.52
CA ASN A 100 5.43 10.17 3.13
C ASN A 100 6.84 9.79 2.66
N HIS A 101 7.13 8.50 2.47
CA HIS A 101 8.40 8.04 1.90
C HIS A 101 8.61 8.57 0.47
N ILE A 102 7.60 8.44 -0.40
CA ILE A 102 7.65 8.95 -1.78
C ILE A 102 7.83 10.47 -1.78
N LYS A 103 7.08 11.22 -0.97
CA LYS A 103 7.22 12.68 -0.87
C LYS A 103 8.63 13.10 -0.47
N ARG A 104 9.27 12.38 0.45
CA ARG A 104 10.67 12.65 0.85
C ARG A 104 11.64 12.40 -0.28
N LEU A 105 11.46 11.32 -1.04
CA LEU A 105 12.29 11.06 -2.22
C LEU A 105 12.12 12.16 -3.26
N LEU A 106 10.89 12.52 -3.61
CA LEU A 106 10.62 13.59 -4.59
C LEU A 106 11.13 14.96 -4.11
N GLY A 107 10.98 15.27 -2.82
CA GLY A 107 11.53 16.49 -2.22
C GLY A 107 13.06 16.51 -2.22
N GLN A 108 13.72 15.35 -2.07
CA GLN A 108 15.18 15.23 -2.23
C GLN A 108 15.61 15.47 -3.69
N PHE A 109 14.87 14.97 -4.68
CA PHE A 109 15.16 15.24 -6.09
C PHE A 109 14.99 16.72 -6.46
N ASN A 110 14.04 17.44 -5.86
CA ASN A 110 13.91 18.89 -6.03
C ASN A 110 15.04 19.70 -5.36
N MET A 111 15.75 19.13 -4.37
CA MET A 111 16.92 19.77 -3.73
C MET A 111 18.23 19.47 -4.44
N VAL A 112 18.30 18.40 -5.24
CA VAL A 112 19.40 18.20 -6.19
C VAL A 112 19.11 19.09 -7.38
N TRP A 113 19.49 20.37 -7.28
CA TRP A 113 19.74 21.18 -8.47
C TRP A 113 20.66 20.36 -9.38
N ILE A 114 20.15 19.84 -10.49
CA ILE A 114 20.98 19.49 -11.62
C ILE A 114 21.62 20.84 -11.98
N PRO A 115 22.93 21.05 -11.74
CA PRO A 115 23.56 22.23 -12.30
C PRO A 115 23.44 21.98 -13.80
N CYS A 116 22.66 22.82 -14.47
CA CYS A 116 22.63 22.85 -15.92
C CYS A 116 24.09 22.81 -16.36
N ILE A 117 24.47 21.74 -17.06
CA ILE A 117 25.82 21.56 -17.60
C ILE A 117 26.09 22.83 -18.40
N HIS A 118 26.97 23.68 -17.88
CA HIS A 118 27.36 24.92 -18.54
C HIS A 118 28.16 24.53 -19.76
N THR A 119 27.49 24.44 -20.91
CA THR A 119 28.16 24.58 -22.20
C THR A 119 28.60 26.03 -22.27
N LEU A 120 29.91 26.25 -22.18
CA LEU A 120 30.57 27.55 -22.34
C LEU A 120 30.02 28.30 -23.56
N HIS A 121 29.39 29.45 -23.32
CA HIS A 121 29.07 30.44 -24.36
C HIS A 121 29.78 31.76 -24.02
N PRO A 122 30.44 32.45 -24.98
CA PRO A 122 31.52 33.39 -24.67
C PRO A 122 31.09 34.83 -24.36
N LEU A 123 29.83 35.12 -24.06
CA LEU A 123 29.35 36.49 -23.90
C LEU A 123 28.65 36.64 -22.55
N GLY A 124 29.44 37.05 -21.56
CA GLY A 124 29.00 37.23 -20.17
C GLY A 124 28.04 38.40 -19.99
N LEU A 125 26.75 38.10 -19.89
CA LEU A 125 25.78 38.92 -19.19
C LEU A 125 25.05 38.05 -18.15
N TRP A 126 25.19 38.42 -16.88
CA TRP A 126 24.44 37.83 -15.77
C TRP A 126 23.31 38.79 -15.38
N GLU A 127 22.07 38.48 -15.75
CA GLU A 127 20.89 39.05 -15.09
C GLU A 127 20.28 37.98 -14.19
N VAL A 128 20.37 38.21 -12.87
CA VAL A 128 19.69 37.42 -11.85
C VAL A 128 18.27 37.95 -11.74
N LEU A 129 17.31 37.34 -12.44
CA LEU A 129 15.89 37.52 -12.12
C LEU A 129 15.52 36.53 -11.00
N GLY A 130 15.57 37.02 -9.77
CA GLY A 130 15.02 36.32 -8.62
C GLY A 130 13.50 36.37 -8.59
N LEU A 131 12.86 35.22 -8.39
CA LEU A 131 11.44 35.01 -8.03
C LEU A 131 11.37 33.56 -7.51
N GLY A 132 10.92 33.18 -6.31
CA GLY A 132 10.37 33.85 -5.14
C GLY A 132 10.32 32.83 -3.98
N ARG A 133 10.18 33.31 -2.73
CA ARG A 133 10.08 32.51 -1.51
C ARG A 133 8.79 31.67 -1.51
N ALA A 134 8.87 30.43 -1.05
CA ALA A 134 7.71 29.70 -0.55
C ALA A 134 7.41 30.16 0.88
N ALA A 135 6.19 30.67 1.10
CA ALA A 135 5.52 30.71 2.39
C ALA A 135 4.44 29.63 2.39
#